data_AF-A0A353Z3U9-F1
#
_entry.id   AF-A0A353Z3U9-F1
#
_cell.length_a   1.000
_cell.length_b   1.000
_cell.length_c   1.000
_cell.angle_alpha   90.00
_cell.angle_beta   90.00
_cell.angle_gamma   90.00
#
_symmetry.space_group_name_H-M   'P 1'
#
loop_
_entity.id
_entity.type
_entity.pdbx_description
1 polymer ?
#
loop_
_entity_poly.entity_id
_entity_poly.type
_entity_poly.pdbx_seq_one_letter_code
_entity_poly.pdbx_strand_id
1 'polypeptide(L)'
;FVKQVTLINQYQRKRDNLGRLVTEKEDLHTANEIMFESIILKIDELDGSLRQFYEQLKQYIQKQGAEYQNYQFTQREIRQALNMSKSQLQRYINDLLDLEYLQQSGGYQNRGYKYKITYWDNIEALRLRIRSYLNDQIKNL
;
A
#
# COMPACT_ATOMS: atom_id res chain seq x y z
N PHE A 1 -9.87 -13.62 14.28
CA PHE A 1 -8.45 -14.03 14.25
C PHE A 1 -7.92 -14.44 15.62
N VAL A 2 -7.83 -13.57 16.64
CA VAL A 2 -7.29 -13.97 17.97
C VAL A 2 -7.93 -15.25 18.54
N LYS A 3 -9.26 -15.31 18.64
CA LYS A 3 -9.98 -16.52 19.09
C LYS A 3 -9.65 -17.76 18.25
N GLN A 4 -9.48 -17.61 16.93
CA GLN A 4 -9.15 -18.73 16.04
C GLN A 4 -7.73 -19.22 16.30
N VAL A 5 -6.78 -18.31 16.51
CA VAL A 5 -5.40 -18.65 16.88
C VAL A 5 -5.36 -19.36 18.24
N THR A 6 -6.04 -18.83 19.25
CA THR A 6 -6.15 -19.50 20.57
C THR A 6 -6.78 -20.89 20.45
N LEU A 7 -7.78 -21.07 19.56
CA LEU A 7 -8.41 -22.37 19.34
C LEU A 7 -7.47 -23.36 18.62
N ILE A 8 -6.69 -22.90 17.65
CA ILE A 8 -5.67 -23.73 16.98
C ILE A 8 -4.63 -24.19 18.02
N ASN A 9 -4.21 -23.29 18.90
CA ASN A 9 -3.23 -23.56 19.96
C ASN A 9 -3.85 -24.15 21.24
N GLN A 10 -5.10 -24.62 21.20
CA GLN A 10 -5.86 -24.99 22.41
C GLN A 10 -5.20 -26.03 23.32
N TYR A 11 -4.34 -26.89 22.79
CA TYR A 11 -3.60 -27.89 23.56
C TYR A 11 -2.40 -27.31 24.33
N GLN A 12 -1.96 -26.11 23.97
CA GLN A 12 -0.86 -25.37 24.59
C GLN A 12 -1.37 -24.26 25.54
N ARG A 13 -2.68 -24.02 25.58
CA ARG A 13 -3.30 -22.94 26.36
C ARG A 13 -3.91 -23.44 27.66
N LYS A 14 -3.81 -22.61 28.69
CA LYS A 14 -4.47 -22.86 29.97
C LYS A 14 -5.98 -22.75 29.83
N ARG A 15 -6.70 -23.45 30.71
CA ARG A 15 -8.14 -23.31 30.88
C ARG A 15 -8.43 -22.65 32.22
N ASP A 16 -9.43 -21.79 32.27
CA ASP A 16 -9.92 -21.24 33.52
C ASP A 16 -10.75 -22.27 34.31
N ASN A 17 -11.17 -21.89 35.53
CA ASN A 17 -11.97 -22.75 36.41
C ASN A 17 -13.33 -23.16 35.82
N LEU A 18 -13.77 -22.50 34.74
CA LEU A 18 -15.01 -22.77 34.02
C LEU A 18 -14.76 -23.53 32.71
N GLY A 19 -13.53 -24.01 32.49
CA GLY A 19 -13.13 -24.82 31.33
C GLY A 19 -12.89 -24.04 30.05
N ARG A 20 -12.89 -22.70 30.08
CA ARG A 20 -12.71 -21.82 28.92
C ARG A 20 -11.22 -21.64 28.64
N LEU A 21 -10.83 -21.63 27.35
CA LEU A 21 -9.46 -21.37 26.93
C LEU A 21 -9.06 -19.92 27.27
N VAL A 22 -7.89 -19.76 27.85
CA VAL A 22 -7.29 -18.45 28.16
C VAL A 22 -6.33 -18.07 27.03
N THR A 23 -6.64 -16.98 26.35
CA THR A 23 -5.78 -16.39 25.31
C THR A 23 -4.50 -15.83 25.94
N GLU A 24 -3.37 -16.06 25.29
CA GLU A 24 -2.07 -15.52 25.69
C GLU A 24 -1.57 -14.45 24.70
N LYS A 25 -0.60 -13.63 25.10
CA LYS A 25 -0.06 -12.54 24.25
C LYS A 25 0.48 -13.06 22.91
N GLU A 26 1.00 -14.27 22.88
CA GLU A 26 1.47 -14.95 21.66
C GLU A 26 0.37 -15.12 20.61
N ASP A 27 -0.88 -15.36 21.05
CA ASP A 27 -2.02 -15.47 20.15
C ASP A 27 -2.37 -14.11 19.53
N LEU A 28 -2.20 -13.03 20.30
CA LEU A 28 -2.36 -11.65 19.81
C LEU A 28 -1.29 -11.32 18.76
N HIS A 29 -0.02 -11.63 19.03
CA HIS A 29 1.06 -11.43 18.06
C HIS A 29 0.81 -12.19 16.77
N THR A 30 0.49 -13.48 16.85
CA THR A 30 0.23 -14.31 15.67
C THR A 30 -0.99 -13.80 14.89
N ALA A 31 -2.07 -13.45 15.58
CA ALA A 31 -3.25 -12.89 14.92
C ALA A 31 -2.96 -11.54 14.24
N ASN A 32 -2.15 -10.70 14.87
CA ASN A 32 -1.74 -9.42 14.32
C ASN A 32 -0.92 -9.59 13.03
N GLU A 33 0.07 -10.49 13.03
CA GLU A 33 0.88 -10.79 11.85
C GLU A 33 0.02 -11.34 10.69
N ILE A 34 -0.91 -12.25 10.97
CA ILE A 34 -1.82 -12.79 9.95
C ILE A 34 -2.72 -11.70 9.36
N MET A 35 -3.25 -10.82 10.20
CA MET A 35 -4.16 -9.75 9.76
C MET A 35 -3.45 -8.58 9.11
N PHE A 36 -2.13 -8.45 9.29
CA PHE A 36 -1.38 -7.25 8.94
C PHE A 36 -1.58 -6.84 7.48
N GLU A 37 -1.44 -7.77 6.54
CA GLU A 37 -1.64 -7.47 5.11
C GLU A 37 -3.08 -7.04 4.79
N SER A 38 -4.08 -7.62 5.47
CA SER A 38 -5.48 -7.20 5.29
C SER A 38 -5.73 -5.79 5.85
N ILE A 39 -5.05 -5.42 6.94
CA ILE A 39 -5.11 -4.08 7.50
C ILE A 39 -4.48 -3.08 6.51
N ILE A 40 -3.31 -3.40 5.96
CA ILE A 40 -2.65 -2.55 4.96
C ILE A 40 -3.53 -2.35 3.73
N LEU A 41 -4.07 -3.44 3.16
CA LEU A 41 -4.98 -3.37 2.01
C LEU A 41 -6.23 -2.52 2.28
N LYS A 42 -6.66 -2.38 3.53
CA LYS A 42 -7.83 -1.60 3.89
C LYS A 42 -7.54 -0.12 4.12
N ILE A 43 -6.35 0.19 4.62
CA ILE A 43 -5.89 1.56 4.88
C ILE A 43 -5.38 2.22 3.60
N ASP A 44 -4.77 1.42 2.72
CA ASP A 44 -4.29 1.90 1.44
C ASP A 44 -5.47 2.38 0.57
N GLU A 45 -5.36 3.59 0.06
CA GLU A 45 -6.33 4.18 -0.87
C GLU A 45 -6.10 3.73 -2.31
N LEU A 46 -4.92 3.18 -2.62
CA LEU A 46 -4.63 2.56 -3.90
C LEU A 46 -4.96 1.07 -3.84
N ASP A 47 -5.77 0.59 -4.79
CA ASP A 47 -5.93 -0.86 -4.97
C ASP A 47 -4.59 -1.53 -5.37
N GLY A 48 -4.47 -2.84 -5.19
CA GLY A 48 -3.21 -3.54 -5.41
C GLY A 48 -2.60 -3.34 -6.80
N SER A 49 -3.44 -3.19 -7.84
CA SER A 49 -2.97 -2.99 -9.21
C SER A 49 -2.51 -1.56 -9.46
N LEU A 50 -3.26 -0.59 -8.93
CA LEU A 50 -2.95 0.83 -8.98
C LEU A 50 -1.69 1.14 -8.16
N ARG A 51 -1.56 0.53 -6.98
CA ARG A 51 -0.37 0.57 -6.11
C ARG A 51 0.86 0.06 -6.85
N GLN A 52 0.77 -1.11 -7.47
CA GLN A 52 1.89 -1.67 -8.24
C GLN A 52 2.30 -0.76 -9.39
N PHE A 53 1.34 -0.23 -10.15
CA PHE A 53 1.60 0.75 -11.20
C PHE A 53 2.27 2.01 -10.65
N TYR A 54 1.79 2.54 -9.53
CA TYR A 54 2.32 3.77 -8.94
C TYR A 54 3.77 3.60 -8.47
N GLU A 55 4.12 2.48 -7.84
CA GLU A 55 5.51 2.19 -7.47
C GLU A 55 6.43 2.07 -8.70
N GLN A 56 5.96 1.44 -9.79
CA GLN A 56 6.72 1.38 -11.05
C GLN A 56 6.91 2.77 -11.67
N LEU A 57 5.87 3.61 -11.63
CA LEU A 57 5.93 4.98 -12.12
C LEU A 57 6.93 5.81 -11.30
N LYS A 58 6.89 5.73 -9.97
CA LYS A 58 7.85 6.39 -9.08
C LYS A 58 9.29 5.96 -9.41
N GLN A 59 9.54 4.66 -9.54
CA GLN A 59 10.85 4.12 -9.90
C GLN A 59 11.33 4.62 -11.27
N TYR A 60 10.44 4.68 -12.26
CA TYR A 60 10.78 5.20 -13.58
C TYR A 60 11.19 6.67 -13.53
N ILE A 61 10.42 7.49 -12.81
CA ILE A 61 10.66 8.94 -12.69
C ILE A 61 11.94 9.23 -11.90
N GLN A 62 12.18 8.50 -10.80
CA GLN A 62 13.41 8.63 -10.01
C GLN A 62 14.68 8.33 -10.83
N LYS A 63 14.60 7.45 -11.83
CA LYS A 63 15.71 7.15 -12.74
C LYS A 63 16.04 8.27 -13.72
N GLN A 64 15.18 9.29 -13.86
CA GLN A 64 15.39 10.40 -14.80
C GLN A 64 16.39 11.46 -14.29
N GLY A 65 16.77 11.40 -13.02
CA GLY A 65 17.84 12.24 -12.46
C GLY A 65 17.52 12.83 -11.10
N ALA A 66 18.41 13.70 -10.59
CA ALA A 66 18.31 14.29 -9.26
C ALA A 66 17.06 15.18 -9.07
N GLU A 67 16.55 15.79 -10.15
CA GLU A 67 15.37 16.66 -10.14
C GLU A 67 14.06 15.91 -10.47
N TYR A 68 14.00 14.60 -10.18
CA TYR A 68 12.87 13.73 -10.53
C TYR A 68 11.50 14.23 -10.02
N GLN A 69 11.48 15.00 -8.92
CA GLN A 69 10.25 15.55 -8.36
C GLN A 69 9.55 16.54 -9.30
N ASN A 70 10.30 17.22 -10.17
CA ASN A 70 9.77 18.16 -11.16
C ASN A 70 9.57 17.52 -12.54
N TYR A 71 9.83 16.22 -12.66
CA TYR A 71 9.76 15.53 -13.93
C TYR A 71 8.34 15.52 -14.49
N GLN A 72 8.22 15.94 -15.75
CA GLN A 72 6.95 15.92 -16.47
C GLN A 72 6.98 14.80 -17.51
N PHE A 73 6.00 13.92 -17.45
CA PHE A 73 5.90 12.77 -18.34
C PHE A 73 4.64 12.83 -19.19
N THR A 74 4.69 12.11 -20.32
CA THR A 74 3.50 11.88 -21.16
C THR A 74 3.00 10.45 -21.03
N GLN A 75 1.72 10.21 -21.33
CA GLN A 75 1.22 8.84 -21.38
C GLN A 75 1.96 7.98 -22.40
N ARG A 76 2.39 8.54 -23.55
CA ARG A 76 3.10 7.77 -24.57
C ARG A 76 4.42 7.21 -24.05
N GLU A 77 5.15 8.03 -23.31
CA GLU A 77 6.42 7.69 -22.68
C GLU A 77 6.24 6.58 -21.65
N ILE A 78 5.34 6.76 -20.67
CA ILE A 78 5.08 5.75 -19.63
C ILE A 78 4.58 4.43 -20.23
N ARG A 79 3.74 4.51 -21.28
CA ARG A 79 3.25 3.32 -21.98
C ARG A 79 4.39 2.50 -22.59
N GLN A 80 5.38 3.16 -23.18
CA GLN A 80 6.56 2.51 -23.76
C GLN A 80 7.49 1.98 -22.67
N ALA A 81 7.68 2.74 -21.59
CA ALA A 81 8.56 2.36 -20.49
C ALA A 81 8.04 1.15 -19.69
N LEU A 82 6.73 1.10 -19.44
CA LEU A 82 6.09 0.06 -18.62
C LEU A 82 5.42 -1.05 -19.44
N ASN A 83 5.53 -1.00 -20.77
CA ASN A 83 4.92 -1.96 -21.70
C ASN A 83 3.42 -2.18 -21.45
N MET A 84 2.68 -1.09 -21.26
CA MET A 84 1.26 -1.11 -20.91
C MET A 84 0.35 -0.87 -22.11
N SER A 85 -0.90 -1.33 -22.03
CA SER A 85 -1.91 -0.93 -23.01
C SER A 85 -2.34 0.53 -22.81
N LYS A 86 -2.82 1.18 -23.88
CA LYS A 86 -3.34 2.56 -23.80
C LYS A 86 -4.50 2.68 -22.80
N SER A 87 -5.44 1.74 -22.86
CA SER A 87 -6.66 1.79 -22.03
C SER A 87 -6.37 1.57 -20.55
N GLN A 88 -5.46 0.66 -20.22
CA GLN A 88 -5.05 0.41 -18.83
C GLN A 88 -4.31 1.61 -18.25
N LEU A 89 -3.34 2.17 -19.00
CA LEU A 89 -2.62 3.35 -18.55
C LEU A 89 -3.56 4.54 -18.35
N GLN A 90 -4.49 4.79 -19.27
CA GLN A 90 -5.45 5.88 -19.13
C GLN A 90 -6.29 5.74 -17.86
N ARG A 91 -6.74 4.53 -17.53
CA ARG A 91 -7.48 4.26 -16.28
C ARG A 91 -6.64 4.62 -15.07
N TYR A 92 -5.45 4.06 -14.92
CA TYR A 92 -4.60 4.34 -13.76
C TYR A 92 -4.19 5.81 -13.64
N ILE A 93 -3.94 6.49 -14.76
CA ILE A 93 -3.67 7.94 -14.73
C ILE A 93 -4.89 8.71 -14.21
N ASN A 94 -6.11 8.37 -14.64
CA ASN A 94 -7.32 9.00 -14.14
C ASN A 94 -7.54 8.72 -12.66
N ASP A 95 -7.38 7.46 -12.22
CA ASP A 95 -7.55 7.09 -10.82
C ASP A 95 -6.56 7.87 -9.92
N LEU A 96 -5.28 8.01 -10.35
CA LEU A 96 -4.30 8.80 -9.61
C LEU A 96 -4.52 10.32 -9.70
N LEU A 97 -5.19 10.82 -10.75
CA LEU A 97 -5.60 12.23 -10.81
C LEU A 97 -6.74 12.50 -9.83
N ASP A 98 -7.72 11.60 -9.76
CA ASP A 98 -8.87 11.70 -8.86
C ASP A 98 -8.44 11.64 -7.38
N LEU A 99 -7.38 10.89 -7.08
CA LEU A 99 -6.74 10.83 -5.76
C LEU A 99 -5.67 11.92 -5.53
N GLU A 100 -5.48 12.85 -6.46
CA GLU A 100 -4.50 13.95 -6.40
C GLU A 100 -3.03 13.52 -6.27
N TYR A 101 -2.73 12.25 -6.58
CA TYR A 101 -1.38 11.72 -6.70
C TYR A 101 -0.63 12.28 -7.90
N LEU A 102 -1.39 12.56 -8.97
CA LEU A 102 -0.90 13.21 -10.18
C LEU A 102 -1.57 14.57 -10.37
N GLN A 103 -0.87 15.43 -11.11
CA GLN A 103 -1.44 16.66 -11.65
C GLN A 103 -1.12 16.79 -13.13
N GLN A 104 -2.08 17.26 -13.92
CA GLN A 104 -1.83 17.70 -15.28
C GLN A 104 -1.00 19.00 -15.24
N SER A 105 0.27 18.92 -15.65
CA SER A 105 1.22 20.04 -15.63
C SER A 105 1.20 20.89 -16.91
N GLY A 106 0.51 20.41 -17.95
CA GLY A 106 0.29 21.16 -19.18
C GLY A 106 -0.13 20.29 -20.35
N GLY A 107 0.01 20.85 -21.56
CA GLY A 107 -0.40 20.20 -22.80
C GLY A 107 -1.84 20.51 -23.21
N TYR A 108 -2.15 20.16 -24.45
CA TYR A 108 -3.44 20.42 -25.09
C TYR A 108 -3.92 19.14 -25.77
N GLN A 109 -5.23 19.00 -25.97
CA GLN A 109 -5.83 17.80 -26.57
C GLN A 109 -5.19 17.38 -27.91
N ASN A 110 -4.73 18.35 -28.71
CA ASN A 110 -4.07 18.12 -30.00
C ASN A 110 -2.56 17.79 -29.92
N ARG A 111 -1.90 18.07 -28.79
CA ARG A 111 -0.46 17.85 -28.58
C ARG A 111 -0.14 16.79 -27.55
N GLY A 112 -1.15 16.32 -26.82
CA GLY A 112 -1.02 15.43 -25.68
C GLY A 112 -0.82 16.20 -24.38
N TYR A 113 -1.30 15.59 -23.30
CA TYR A 113 -1.15 16.12 -21.94
C TYR A 113 0.17 15.69 -21.31
N LYS A 114 0.67 16.55 -20.43
CA LYS A 114 1.80 16.29 -19.55
C LYS A 114 1.30 16.16 -18.13
N TYR A 115 1.89 15.22 -17.40
CA TYR A 115 1.55 14.93 -16.01
C TYR A 115 2.81 15.01 -15.15
N LYS A 116 2.64 15.24 -13.86
CA LYS A 116 3.70 15.16 -12.85
C LYS A 116 3.14 14.48 -11.59
N ILE A 117 4.01 13.84 -10.81
CA ILE A 117 3.64 13.36 -9.48
C ILE A 117 3.60 14.57 -8.54
N THR A 118 2.48 14.72 -7.83
CA THR A 118 2.27 15.75 -6.80
C THR A 118 2.40 15.21 -5.39
N TYR A 119 2.03 13.95 -5.15
CA TYR A 119 2.08 13.35 -3.83
C TYR A 119 2.95 12.09 -3.80
N TRP A 120 4.15 12.22 -3.23
CA TRP A 120 5.12 11.13 -3.10
C TRP A 120 4.92 10.37 -1.79
N ASP A 121 4.03 9.39 -1.81
CA ASP A 121 3.81 8.53 -0.65
C ASP A 121 4.97 7.54 -0.40
N ASN A 122 4.99 7.00 0.82
CA ASN A 122 5.92 5.97 1.24
C ASN A 122 5.18 4.86 1.98
N ILE A 123 4.69 3.88 1.20
CA ILE A 123 3.95 2.73 1.73
C ILE A 123 4.79 1.91 2.70
N GLU A 124 6.10 1.77 2.46
CA GLU A 124 7.00 1.02 3.34
C GLU A 124 7.14 1.69 4.71
N ALA A 125 7.28 3.02 4.74
CA ALA A 125 7.28 3.77 5.99
C ALA A 125 5.93 3.65 6.74
N LEU A 126 4.80 3.66 6.00
CA LEU A 126 3.48 3.45 6.58
C LEU A 126 3.35 2.05 7.20
N ARG A 127 3.78 1.00 6.47
CA ARG A 127 3.80 -0.38 6.96
C ARG A 127 4.63 -0.50 8.24
N LEU A 128 5.85 0.04 8.24
CA LEU A 128 6.72 0.01 9.41
C LEU A 128 6.08 0.70 10.62
N ARG A 129 5.48 1.88 10.41
CA ARG A 129 4.80 2.63 11.47
C ARG A 129 3.64 1.83 12.07
N ILE A 130 2.77 1.26 11.24
CA ILE A 130 1.62 0.46 11.70
C ILE A 130 2.12 -0.79 12.43
N ARG A 131 3.13 -1.48 11.90
CA ARG A 131 3.70 -2.67 12.52
C ARG A 131 4.29 -2.36 13.90
N SER A 132 5.08 -1.28 14.02
CA SER A 132 5.64 -0.85 15.30
C SER A 132 4.53 -0.53 16.29
N TYR A 133 3.55 0.27 15.88
CA TYR A 133 2.42 0.66 16.72
C TYR A 133 1.68 -0.55 17.29
N LEU A 134 1.30 -1.51 16.44
CA LEU A 134 0.57 -2.70 16.87
C LEU A 134 1.40 -3.57 17.81
N ASN A 135 2.70 -3.74 17.53
CA ASN A 135 3.59 -4.50 18.40
C ASN A 135 3.81 -3.84 19.76
N ASP A 136 3.92 -2.52 19.80
CA ASP A 136 4.09 -1.77 21.06
C ASP A 136 2.82 -1.82 21.91
N GLN A 137 1.63 -1.80 21.30
CA GLN A 137 0.37 -2.02 22.02
C GLN A 137 0.33 -3.40 22.70
N ILE A 138 0.75 -4.47 22.01
CA ILE A 138 0.75 -5.82 22.59
C ILE A 138 1.79 -5.96 23.71
N LYS A 139 2.96 -5.33 23.58
CA LYS A 139 3.98 -5.32 24.63
C LYS A 139 3.50 -4.67 25.93
N ASN A 140 2.67 -3.63 25.82
CA ASN A 140 2.17 -2.83 26.95
C ASN A 140 0.91 -3.41 27.62
N LEU A 141 0.34 -4.51 27.10
CA LEU A 141 -0.66 -5.33 27.80
C LEU A 141 -0.03 -6.15 28.93
#